data_AF-A0A6P4Z820-F1
#
_entry.id   AF-A0A6P4Z820-F1
#
_cell.length_a   1.000
_cell.length_b   1.000
_cell.length_c   1.000
_cell.angle_alpha   90.00
_cell.angle_beta   90.00
_cell.angle_gamma   90.00
#
_symmetry.space_group_name_H-M   'P 1'
#
loop_
_entity.id
_entity.type
_entity.pdbx_description
1 polymer ?
#
loop_
_entity_poly.entity_id
_entity_poly.type
_entity_poly.pdbx_seq_one_letter_code
_entity_poly.pdbx_strand_id
1 'polypeptide(L)'
;MHNSLLYTASVLFILSVIQPSVSDDPFCGLPLPKTYVVYKLREWEGGVSVDGRIDEQAWLDVPRTDRFVDIQGEDYPRPRYETYAKLRWDDTYLYVAGYLQESDVFANQTKHDSVVFEDNDFEVFTDPDGNTHHYKEFEINAINTTWDLELSKPYLNGGNANSSWEMPTMKSATYIEGPVNNPLVPNKYWTVELALPFKDMVHDCTVATAPPKHGDQWRINFSRVEWHVKNVNGHYEKVPGLPEDNWVWSPQHSINMHLPERWGIIQFSTDPVDSTEFKPSPNWPVYSNLVELYNAEKKFFAINGYFTANLTQLELPDYVRKGKCASIPHVNVIKLYNFNATVKPFNSSLPKGNIRDDRLIWFT
;
A
#
# COMPACT_ATOMS: atom_id res chain seq x y z
N MET A 1 75.22 19.59 -40.11
CA MET A 1 75.16 18.65 -38.96
C MET A 1 74.68 19.43 -37.75
N HIS A 2 73.37 19.42 -37.47
CA HIS A 2 72.80 19.96 -36.23
C HIS A 2 71.60 19.08 -35.86
N ASN A 3 71.74 18.39 -34.73
CA ASN A 3 70.73 17.52 -34.12
C ASN A 3 69.70 18.37 -33.37
N SER A 4 68.42 18.15 -33.65
CA SER A 4 67.31 18.64 -32.84
C SER A 4 66.82 17.54 -31.89
N LEU A 5 67.08 17.73 -30.59
CA LEU A 5 66.56 16.92 -29.50
C LEU A 5 65.12 17.35 -29.16
N LEU A 6 64.17 16.44 -29.29
CA LEU A 6 62.78 16.58 -28.82
C LEU A 6 62.71 16.18 -27.35
N TYR A 7 62.34 17.13 -26.48
CA TYR A 7 61.96 16.87 -25.09
C TYR A 7 60.46 16.51 -25.04
N THR A 8 60.14 15.28 -24.65
CA THR A 8 58.78 14.86 -24.29
C THR A 8 58.52 15.19 -22.83
N ALA A 9 57.60 16.11 -22.56
CA ALA A 9 57.10 16.39 -21.20
C ALA A 9 56.02 15.37 -20.84
N SER A 10 56.27 14.53 -19.83
CA SER A 10 55.28 13.61 -19.27
C SER A 10 54.40 14.35 -18.26
N VAL A 11 53.14 14.57 -18.59
CA VAL A 11 52.12 15.10 -17.67
C VAL A 11 51.59 13.93 -16.83
N LEU A 12 51.92 13.90 -15.54
CA LEU A 12 51.30 12.98 -14.57
C LEU A 12 49.87 13.46 -14.28
N PHE A 13 48.86 12.73 -14.76
CA PHE A 13 47.49 12.88 -14.28
C PHE A 13 47.34 12.12 -12.96
N ILE A 14 47.26 12.85 -11.85
CA ILE A 14 46.82 12.28 -10.57
C ILE A 14 45.30 12.14 -10.64
N LEU A 15 44.83 10.93 -10.97
CA LEU A 15 43.43 10.54 -10.82
C LEU A 15 43.14 10.41 -9.32
N SER A 16 42.56 11.45 -8.72
CA SER A 16 41.95 11.34 -7.39
C SER A 16 40.72 10.44 -7.52
N VAL A 17 40.84 9.20 -7.06
CA VAL A 17 39.68 8.33 -6.86
C VAL A 17 38.91 8.90 -5.68
N ILE A 18 37.90 9.73 -5.98
CA ILE A 18 36.88 10.10 -4.99
C ILE A 18 36.08 8.83 -4.75
N GLN A 19 36.36 8.14 -3.65
CA GLN A 19 35.45 7.11 -3.15
C GLN A 19 34.11 7.81 -2.86
N PRO A 20 32.98 7.28 -3.34
CA PRO A 20 31.70 7.78 -2.90
C PRO A 20 31.66 7.59 -1.38
N SER A 21 31.45 8.69 -0.66
CA SER A 21 31.10 8.65 0.76
C SER A 21 29.97 7.63 0.91
N VAL A 22 30.13 6.71 1.86
CA VAL A 22 29.04 5.85 2.34
C VAL A 22 27.82 6.77 2.47
N SER A 23 26.77 6.50 1.69
CA SER A 23 25.57 7.31 1.71
C SER A 23 25.12 7.46 3.16
N ASP A 24 25.02 8.70 3.65
CA ASP A 24 24.27 9.06 4.84
C ASP A 24 22.79 8.79 4.56
N ASP A 25 22.43 7.54 4.32
CA ASP A 25 21.05 7.12 4.18
C ASP A 25 20.48 7.02 5.60
N PRO A 26 19.61 7.96 6.02
CA PRO A 26 19.04 7.94 7.35
C PRO A 26 18.12 6.73 7.57
N PHE A 27 17.78 6.00 6.51
CA PHE A 27 16.91 4.82 6.52
C PHE A 27 17.68 3.51 6.32
N CYS A 28 19.02 3.54 6.29
CA CYS A 28 19.88 2.35 6.31
C CYS A 28 19.69 1.42 5.09
N GLY A 29 19.23 1.95 3.96
CA GLY A 29 18.96 1.21 2.73
C GLY A 29 17.77 0.27 2.82
N LEU A 30 16.91 0.43 3.83
CA LEU A 30 15.75 -0.44 4.03
C LEU A 30 14.73 -0.22 2.91
N PRO A 31 14.21 -1.30 2.30
CA PRO A 31 13.22 -1.16 1.24
C PRO A 31 11.98 -0.47 1.81
N LEU A 32 11.39 0.41 1.00
CA LEU A 32 10.09 1.00 1.25
C LEU A 32 9.05 0.28 0.38
N PRO A 33 7.80 0.15 0.85
CA PRO A 33 6.69 -0.17 -0.05
C PRO A 33 6.51 0.96 -1.07
N LYS A 34 5.61 0.79 -2.03
CA LYS A 34 5.33 1.88 -2.98
C LYS A 34 4.84 3.13 -2.24
N THR A 35 5.21 4.30 -2.76
CA THR A 35 4.90 5.59 -2.13
C THR A 35 4.19 6.52 -3.10
N TYR A 36 3.34 7.41 -2.57
CA TYR A 36 2.60 8.38 -3.38
C TYR A 36 2.33 9.66 -2.58
N VAL A 37 2.46 10.84 -3.21
CA VAL A 37 2.12 12.12 -2.57
C VAL A 37 0.73 12.55 -3.00
N VAL A 38 -0.17 12.75 -2.03
CA VAL A 38 -1.57 13.12 -2.27
C VAL A 38 -1.74 14.62 -2.08
N TYR A 39 -2.11 15.33 -3.13
CA TYR A 39 -2.19 16.79 -3.14
C TYR A 39 -3.59 17.29 -2.83
N LYS A 40 -3.65 18.31 -1.95
CA LYS A 40 -4.91 18.94 -1.54
C LYS A 40 -5.57 19.62 -2.74
N LEU A 41 -6.88 19.51 -2.86
CA LEU A 41 -7.68 20.30 -3.79
C LEU A 41 -7.60 21.78 -3.40
N ARG A 42 -7.45 22.62 -4.41
CA ARG A 42 -7.43 24.07 -4.33
C ARG A 42 -8.82 24.59 -4.61
N GLU A 43 -9.18 25.71 -3.98
CA GLU A 43 -10.51 26.32 -4.12
C GLU A 43 -10.88 26.59 -5.59
N TRP A 44 -9.91 26.96 -6.43
CA TRP A 44 -10.14 27.25 -7.85
C TRP A 44 -10.27 26.01 -8.75
N GLU A 45 -9.95 24.81 -8.26
CA GLU A 45 -10.16 23.56 -8.99
C GLU A 45 -11.64 23.13 -8.98
N GLY A 46 -12.49 23.77 -8.17
CA GLY A 46 -13.94 23.52 -8.17
C GLY A 46 -14.38 22.23 -7.47
N GLY A 47 -13.43 21.45 -6.94
CA GLY A 47 -13.67 20.17 -6.28
C GLY A 47 -13.52 18.98 -7.24
N VAL A 48 -13.99 17.81 -6.79
CA VAL A 48 -14.14 16.60 -7.60
C VAL A 48 -15.63 16.26 -7.63
N SER A 49 -16.23 16.20 -8.82
CA SER A 49 -17.59 15.65 -8.96
C SER A 49 -17.49 14.15 -9.13
N VAL A 50 -18.00 13.40 -8.15
CA VAL A 50 -17.97 11.92 -8.19
C VAL A 50 -19.04 11.42 -9.18
N ASP A 51 -18.69 11.34 -10.45
CA ASP A 51 -19.55 10.89 -11.56
C ASP A 51 -18.98 9.66 -12.31
N GLY A 52 -17.80 9.20 -11.89
CA GLY A 52 -17.11 8.02 -12.39
C GLY A 52 -16.11 8.36 -13.49
N ARG A 53 -16.02 9.62 -13.95
CA ARG A 53 -15.14 10.05 -15.05
C ARG A 53 -13.91 10.76 -14.54
N ILE A 54 -12.75 10.24 -14.92
CA ILE A 54 -11.45 10.79 -14.52
C ILE A 54 -10.91 11.86 -15.49
N ASP A 55 -11.80 12.63 -16.13
CA ASP A 55 -11.47 13.63 -17.17
C ASP A 55 -11.44 15.08 -16.64
N GLU A 56 -11.79 15.29 -15.36
CA GLU A 56 -11.70 16.58 -14.68
C GLU A 56 -10.26 17.03 -14.45
N GLN A 57 -10.04 18.35 -14.42
CA GLN A 57 -8.71 18.94 -14.20
C GLN A 57 -8.06 18.48 -12.90
N ALA A 58 -8.86 18.27 -11.84
CA ALA A 58 -8.39 17.76 -10.56
C ALA A 58 -7.64 16.42 -10.69
N TRP A 59 -8.06 15.56 -11.63
CA TRP A 59 -7.41 14.30 -11.93
C TRP A 59 -6.30 14.42 -12.96
N LEU A 60 -6.46 15.29 -13.96
CA LEU A 60 -5.46 15.50 -15.00
C LEU A 60 -4.17 16.12 -14.44
N ASP A 61 -4.27 16.93 -13.38
CA ASP A 61 -3.12 17.63 -12.78
C ASP A 61 -2.22 16.73 -11.93
N VAL A 62 -2.71 15.61 -11.40
CA VAL A 62 -1.91 14.73 -10.53
C VAL A 62 -1.35 13.50 -11.24
N PRO A 63 -0.16 13.03 -10.83
CA PRO A 63 0.39 11.78 -11.34
C PRO A 63 -0.52 10.60 -10.99
N ARG A 64 -0.45 9.55 -11.79
CA ARG A 64 -1.00 8.24 -11.41
C ARG A 64 0.00 7.47 -10.55
N THR A 65 -0.49 6.49 -9.79
CA THR A 65 0.36 5.46 -9.21
C THR A 65 1.09 4.69 -10.33
N ASP A 66 2.14 3.96 -9.95
CA ASP A 66 2.63 2.87 -10.78
C ASP A 66 1.50 1.90 -11.12
N ARG A 67 1.67 1.20 -12.24
CA ARG A 67 0.78 0.10 -12.62
C ARG A 67 0.73 -0.95 -11.52
N PHE A 68 -0.44 -1.56 -11.39
CA PHE A 68 -0.62 -2.68 -10.50
C PHE A 68 0.25 -3.86 -10.98
N VAL A 69 0.62 -4.71 -10.04
CA VAL A 69 1.44 -5.92 -10.23
C VAL A 69 0.71 -7.09 -9.59
N ASP A 70 1.15 -8.31 -9.90
CA ASP A 70 0.69 -9.48 -9.14
C ASP A 70 0.94 -9.29 -7.64
N ILE A 71 -0.03 -9.66 -6.81
CA ILE A 71 0.03 -9.52 -5.35
C ILE A 71 1.27 -10.19 -4.73
N GLN A 72 1.83 -11.20 -5.39
CA GLN A 72 3.03 -11.92 -4.96
C GLN A 72 4.33 -11.19 -5.33
N GLY A 73 4.29 -10.18 -6.20
CA GLY A 73 5.42 -9.32 -6.55
C GLY A 73 5.85 -9.42 -8.02
N GLU A 74 6.90 -8.68 -8.38
CA GLU A 74 7.34 -8.48 -9.77
C GLU A 74 7.91 -9.74 -10.46
N ASP A 75 8.28 -10.75 -9.68
CA ASP A 75 8.77 -12.04 -10.19
C ASP A 75 7.66 -12.93 -10.77
N TYR A 76 6.39 -12.54 -10.58
CA TYR A 76 5.20 -13.24 -11.08
C TYR A 76 4.70 -12.63 -12.41
N PRO A 77 3.85 -13.35 -13.16
CA PRO A 77 3.32 -12.84 -14.43
C PRO A 77 2.72 -11.44 -14.29
N ARG A 78 3.06 -10.56 -15.24
CA ARG A 78 2.50 -9.21 -15.24
C ARG A 78 0.99 -9.26 -15.47
N PRO A 79 0.22 -8.36 -14.84
CA PRO A 79 -1.21 -8.19 -15.12
C PRO A 79 -1.52 -8.11 -16.60
N ARG A 80 -2.59 -8.80 -17.02
CA ARG A 80 -3.04 -8.83 -18.42
C ARG A 80 -3.60 -7.49 -18.87
N TYR A 81 -4.12 -6.72 -17.92
CA TYR A 81 -4.73 -5.43 -18.16
C TYR A 81 -4.08 -4.35 -17.30
N GLU A 82 -3.98 -3.14 -17.85
CA GLU A 82 -3.48 -2.00 -17.11
C GLU A 82 -4.48 -1.54 -16.05
N THR A 83 -4.02 -1.47 -14.80
CA THR A 83 -4.72 -0.82 -13.70
C THR A 83 -3.80 0.17 -13.00
N TYR A 84 -4.32 1.35 -12.66
CA TYR A 84 -3.65 2.35 -11.83
C TYR A 84 -4.66 3.18 -11.04
N ALA A 85 -4.19 3.87 -10.00
CA ALA A 85 -4.99 4.81 -9.22
C ALA A 85 -4.46 6.25 -9.30
N LYS A 86 -5.29 7.21 -8.93
CA LYS A 86 -4.95 8.62 -8.67
C LYS A 86 -5.61 9.05 -7.38
N LEU A 87 -4.96 9.95 -6.64
CA LEU A 87 -5.50 10.42 -5.36
C LEU A 87 -5.44 11.94 -5.26
N ARG A 88 -6.49 12.52 -4.66
CA ARG A 88 -6.59 13.93 -4.21
C ARG A 88 -7.18 13.95 -2.80
N TRP A 89 -7.17 15.10 -2.12
CA TRP A 89 -7.87 15.23 -0.84
C TRP A 89 -8.37 16.65 -0.59
N ASP A 90 -9.37 16.81 0.28
CA ASP A 90 -9.77 18.11 0.83
C ASP A 90 -9.98 18.02 2.35
N ASP A 91 -10.67 18.97 2.97
CA ASP A 91 -10.89 18.96 4.42
C ASP A 91 -11.90 17.89 4.90
N THR A 92 -12.56 17.17 3.99
CA THR A 92 -13.61 16.19 4.29
C THR A 92 -13.28 14.79 3.77
N TYR A 93 -12.73 14.69 2.56
CA TYR A 93 -12.61 13.46 1.80
C TYR A 93 -11.18 13.20 1.32
N LEU A 94 -10.80 11.93 1.38
CA LEU A 94 -9.81 11.37 0.46
C LEU A 94 -10.53 11.00 -0.83
N TYR A 95 -10.09 11.56 -1.94
CA TYR A 95 -10.58 11.19 -3.26
C TYR A 95 -9.68 10.14 -3.89
N VAL A 96 -10.29 9.07 -4.39
CA VAL A 96 -9.60 7.99 -5.10
C VAL A 96 -10.24 7.80 -6.46
N ALA A 97 -9.43 7.81 -7.51
CA ALA A 97 -9.82 7.45 -8.85
C ALA A 97 -9.08 6.20 -9.30
N GLY A 98 -9.80 5.20 -9.80
CA GLY A 98 -9.26 3.97 -10.37
C GLY A 98 -9.48 3.93 -11.87
N TYR A 99 -8.44 3.60 -12.66
CA TYR A 99 -8.57 3.24 -14.06
C TYR A 99 -8.31 1.75 -14.22
N LEU A 100 -9.24 1.04 -14.85
CA LEU A 100 -9.17 -0.40 -15.06
C LEU A 100 -9.38 -0.67 -16.56
N GLN A 101 -8.31 -0.98 -17.29
CA GLN A 101 -8.45 -1.53 -18.64
C GLN A 101 -9.20 -2.86 -18.53
N GLU A 102 -10.23 -3.05 -19.35
CA GLU A 102 -11.06 -4.24 -19.32
C GLU A 102 -11.76 -4.40 -20.67
N SER A 103 -11.68 -5.61 -21.24
CA SER A 103 -12.41 -5.99 -22.44
C SER A 103 -13.73 -6.67 -22.14
N ASP A 104 -13.87 -7.27 -20.96
CA ASP A 104 -14.94 -8.18 -20.61
C ASP A 104 -15.62 -7.76 -19.29
N VAL A 105 -16.18 -6.54 -19.26
CA VAL A 105 -16.76 -5.99 -18.02
C VAL A 105 -17.92 -6.86 -17.55
N PHE A 106 -17.70 -7.50 -16.41
CA PHE A 106 -18.56 -8.49 -15.78
C PHE A 106 -18.92 -8.04 -14.36
N ALA A 107 -20.21 -7.84 -14.10
CA ALA A 107 -20.71 -7.49 -12.76
C ALA A 107 -22.16 -7.94 -12.53
N ASN A 108 -22.38 -8.84 -11.57
CA ASN A 108 -23.68 -9.44 -11.25
C ASN A 108 -24.13 -9.20 -9.80
N GLN A 109 -23.21 -8.85 -8.89
CA GLN A 109 -23.53 -8.48 -7.52
C GLN A 109 -24.23 -7.12 -7.52
N THR A 110 -25.46 -7.08 -7.00
CA THR A 110 -26.32 -5.88 -7.01
C THR A 110 -26.75 -5.44 -5.61
N LYS A 111 -26.39 -6.21 -4.58
CA LYS A 111 -26.78 -5.92 -3.20
C LYS A 111 -25.63 -5.25 -2.49
N HIS A 112 -25.91 -4.13 -1.84
CA HIS A 112 -25.01 -3.53 -0.86
C HIS A 112 -24.55 -4.60 0.14
N ASP A 113 -23.25 -4.61 0.46
CA ASP A 113 -22.59 -5.58 1.35
C ASP A 113 -22.72 -7.05 0.94
N SER A 114 -22.83 -7.30 -0.37
CA SER A 114 -22.56 -8.64 -0.90
C SER A 114 -21.07 -8.83 -1.14
N VAL A 115 -20.64 -10.07 -1.34
CA VAL A 115 -19.24 -10.40 -1.64
C VAL A 115 -18.90 -9.89 -3.04
N VAL A 116 -18.42 -8.65 -3.15
CA VAL A 116 -18.32 -7.90 -4.41
C VAL A 116 -17.20 -8.44 -5.30
N PHE A 117 -16.10 -8.90 -4.70
CA PHE A 117 -14.97 -9.52 -5.43
C PHE A 117 -15.34 -10.71 -6.33
N GLU A 118 -16.55 -11.27 -6.24
CA GLU A 118 -17.04 -12.28 -7.19
C GLU A 118 -17.24 -11.72 -8.62
N ASP A 119 -17.19 -10.40 -8.81
CA ASP A 119 -17.27 -9.68 -10.09
C ASP A 119 -15.91 -9.09 -10.52
N ASN A 120 -15.85 -8.29 -11.60
CA ASN A 120 -14.78 -7.30 -11.73
C ASN A 120 -14.92 -6.28 -10.60
N ASP A 121 -13.87 -6.17 -9.81
CA ASP A 121 -13.90 -5.41 -8.56
C ASP A 121 -12.63 -4.56 -8.37
N PHE A 122 -12.80 -3.42 -7.71
CA PHE A 122 -11.73 -2.52 -7.30
C PHE A 122 -11.83 -2.26 -5.80
N GLU A 123 -10.73 -2.45 -5.09
CA GLU A 123 -10.70 -2.39 -3.63
C GLU A 123 -9.77 -1.28 -3.14
N VAL A 124 -10.14 -0.61 -2.05
CA VAL A 124 -9.32 0.36 -1.34
C VAL A 124 -9.14 -0.07 0.11
N PHE A 125 -7.89 -0.13 0.55
CA PHE A 125 -7.51 -0.56 1.89
C PHE A 125 -6.77 0.54 2.63
N THR A 126 -7.19 0.91 3.85
CA THR A 126 -6.55 1.99 4.62
C THR A 126 -6.24 1.58 6.05
N ASP A 127 -5.02 1.88 6.49
CA ASP A 127 -4.57 1.79 7.90
C ASP A 127 -3.90 3.14 8.25
N PRO A 128 -4.71 4.15 8.64
CA PRO A 128 -4.25 5.53 8.79
C PRO A 128 -3.11 5.75 9.79
N ASP A 129 -3.05 4.98 10.86
CA ASP A 129 -1.97 5.08 11.86
C ASP A 129 -0.92 3.95 11.76
N GLY A 130 -1.10 3.02 10.82
CA GLY A 130 -0.13 1.97 10.50
C GLY A 130 -0.01 0.90 11.59
N ASN A 131 -1.02 0.78 12.47
CA ASN A 131 -0.99 -0.07 13.66
C ASN A 131 -1.41 -1.53 13.37
N THR A 132 -1.85 -1.81 12.13
CA THR A 132 -2.37 -3.07 11.61
C THR A 132 -3.71 -3.57 12.17
N HIS A 133 -4.42 -2.76 12.94
CA HIS A 133 -5.69 -3.05 13.59
C HIS A 133 -6.73 -1.99 13.20
N HIS A 134 -8.01 -2.35 13.26
CA HIS A 134 -9.12 -1.48 12.87
C HIS A 134 -8.93 -0.81 11.50
N TYR A 135 -8.24 -1.50 10.59
CA TYR A 135 -8.03 -0.99 9.23
C TYR A 135 -9.32 -1.17 8.42
N LYS A 136 -9.51 -0.33 7.41
CA LYS A 136 -10.73 -0.28 6.61
C LYS A 136 -10.50 -0.87 5.24
N GLU A 137 -11.55 -1.48 4.71
CA GLU A 137 -11.64 -2.00 3.36
C GLU A 137 -12.92 -1.47 2.73
N PHE A 138 -12.82 -1.17 1.44
CA PHE A 138 -13.91 -0.72 0.60
C PHE A 138 -13.80 -1.44 -0.74
N GLU A 139 -14.84 -2.15 -1.15
CA GLU A 139 -14.95 -2.83 -2.45
C GLU A 139 -16.01 -2.14 -3.32
N ILE A 140 -15.80 -2.17 -4.64
CA ILE A 140 -16.75 -1.66 -5.62
C ILE A 140 -16.63 -2.40 -6.96
N ASN A 141 -17.76 -2.94 -7.44
CA ASN A 141 -17.82 -3.53 -8.77
C ASN A 141 -18.12 -2.50 -9.87
N ALA A 142 -18.02 -2.93 -11.12
CA ALA A 142 -18.26 -2.08 -12.28
C ALA A 142 -19.64 -1.42 -12.33
N ILE A 143 -20.67 -1.97 -11.67
CA ILE A 143 -22.03 -1.40 -11.62
C ILE A 143 -22.30 -0.60 -10.32
N ASN A 144 -21.24 -0.18 -9.63
CA ASN A 144 -21.29 0.68 -8.44
C ASN A 144 -22.03 0.02 -7.24
N THR A 145 -21.97 -1.30 -7.13
CA THR A 145 -22.33 -2.00 -5.89
C THR A 145 -21.14 -1.94 -4.95
N THR A 146 -21.37 -1.49 -3.73
CA THR A 146 -20.33 -1.24 -2.74
C THR A 146 -20.43 -2.19 -1.56
N TRP A 147 -19.29 -2.40 -0.91
CA TRP A 147 -19.21 -3.04 0.39
C TRP A 147 -18.09 -2.36 1.18
N ASP A 148 -18.41 -1.87 2.38
CA ASP A 148 -17.42 -1.32 3.29
C ASP A 148 -17.40 -2.05 4.64
N LEU A 149 -16.19 -2.19 5.18
CA LEU A 149 -15.97 -2.97 6.38
C LEU A 149 -14.75 -2.50 7.16
N GLU A 150 -14.82 -2.74 8.47
CA GLU A 150 -13.67 -2.61 9.36
C GLU A 150 -13.12 -3.99 9.74
N LEU A 151 -11.80 -4.11 9.73
CA LEU A 151 -11.08 -5.31 10.12
C LEU A 151 -10.39 -5.06 11.46
N SER A 152 -10.83 -5.80 12.48
CA SER A 152 -10.24 -5.71 13.83
C SER A 152 -8.72 -5.91 13.85
N LYS A 153 -8.19 -6.84 13.02
CA LYS A 153 -6.77 -7.15 12.82
C LYS A 153 -6.62 -8.12 11.63
N PRO A 154 -5.41 -8.52 11.20
CA PRO A 154 -5.24 -9.47 10.09
C PRO A 154 -5.91 -10.82 10.35
N TYR A 155 -6.46 -11.45 9.32
CA TYR A 155 -7.12 -12.77 9.45
C TYR A 155 -6.16 -13.84 9.98
N LEU A 156 -4.88 -13.81 9.60
CA LEU A 156 -3.85 -14.70 10.13
C LEU A 156 -3.62 -14.56 11.64
N ASN A 157 -4.16 -13.49 12.25
CA ASN A 157 -4.15 -13.21 13.67
C ASN A 157 -5.50 -13.42 14.36
N GLY A 158 -6.45 -14.09 13.69
CA GLY A 158 -7.81 -14.31 14.18
C GLY A 158 -8.63 -13.02 14.20
N GLY A 159 -8.35 -12.11 13.26
CA GLY A 159 -9.22 -10.95 13.01
C GLY A 159 -10.51 -11.35 12.32
N ASN A 160 -11.48 -10.44 12.35
CA ASN A 160 -12.79 -10.60 11.73
C ASN A 160 -13.17 -9.31 11.00
N ALA A 161 -13.92 -9.46 9.90
CA ALA A 161 -14.62 -8.38 9.22
C ALA A 161 -15.87 -7.96 9.98
N ASN A 162 -16.05 -6.65 10.10
CA ASN A 162 -17.27 -6.02 10.57
C ASN A 162 -17.94 -5.29 9.40
N SER A 163 -18.80 -6.00 8.67
CA SER A 163 -19.64 -5.45 7.59
C SER A 163 -20.81 -4.60 8.09
N SER A 164 -20.89 -4.27 9.39
CA SER A 164 -21.86 -3.32 9.92
C SER A 164 -21.25 -1.94 10.20
N TRP A 165 -19.94 -1.79 9.98
CA TRP A 165 -19.30 -0.49 9.90
C TRP A 165 -19.62 0.13 8.55
N GLU A 166 -19.92 1.42 8.55
CA GLU A 166 -20.46 2.14 7.39
C GLU A 166 -19.78 3.50 7.25
N MET A 167 -19.71 4.03 6.02
CA MET A 167 -19.30 5.42 5.72
C MET A 167 -20.49 6.25 5.18
N PRO A 168 -21.38 6.81 6.04
CA PRO A 168 -22.68 7.35 5.60
C PRO A 168 -22.62 8.54 4.65
N THR A 169 -21.48 9.24 4.61
CA THR A 169 -21.28 10.44 3.77
C THR A 169 -20.36 10.19 2.57
N MET A 170 -19.95 8.95 2.35
CA MET A 170 -19.16 8.55 1.19
C MET A 170 -19.93 8.78 -0.10
N LYS A 171 -19.20 9.00 -1.19
CA LYS A 171 -19.73 9.02 -2.56
C LYS A 171 -18.93 8.05 -3.42
N SER A 172 -19.61 7.35 -4.32
CA SER A 172 -19.00 6.49 -5.32
C SER A 172 -19.72 6.64 -6.66
N ALA A 173 -18.95 6.50 -7.73
CA ALA A 173 -19.48 6.38 -9.09
C ALA A 173 -18.54 5.56 -9.96
N THR A 174 -19.11 4.90 -10.98
CA THR A 174 -18.36 4.20 -12.01
C THR A 174 -18.72 4.70 -13.40
N TYR A 175 -17.76 4.66 -14.32
CA TYR A 175 -18.00 4.87 -15.74
C TYR A 175 -17.45 3.70 -16.53
N ILE A 176 -18.16 3.29 -17.58
CA ILE A 176 -17.80 2.12 -18.39
C ILE A 176 -17.82 2.53 -19.86
N GLU A 177 -16.69 2.32 -20.54
CA GLU A 177 -16.59 2.51 -21.98
C GLU A 177 -16.98 1.21 -22.68
N GLY A 178 -18.29 0.97 -22.77
CA GLY A 178 -18.91 -0.21 -23.38
C GLY A 178 -20.08 -0.75 -22.56
N PRO A 179 -20.67 -1.88 -22.97
CA PRO A 179 -21.77 -2.51 -22.23
C PRO A 179 -21.28 -3.35 -21.03
N VAL A 180 -22.12 -3.51 -20.01
CA VAL A 180 -21.88 -4.48 -18.92
C VAL A 180 -22.47 -5.83 -19.31
N ASN A 181 -21.81 -6.93 -18.93
CA ASN A 181 -22.31 -8.30 -19.10
C ASN A 181 -22.67 -8.68 -20.53
N ASN A 182 -21.98 -8.11 -21.53
CA ASN A 182 -22.23 -8.39 -22.93
C ASN A 182 -20.96 -8.91 -23.64
N PRO A 183 -20.77 -10.24 -23.73
CA PRO A 183 -19.59 -10.85 -24.35
C PRO A 183 -19.53 -10.72 -25.88
N LEU A 184 -20.50 -10.05 -26.50
CA LEU A 184 -20.52 -9.82 -27.95
C LEU A 184 -19.90 -8.48 -28.34
N VAL A 185 -19.69 -7.59 -27.38
CA VAL A 185 -19.16 -6.25 -27.62
C VAL A 185 -18.07 -5.98 -26.58
N PRO A 186 -16.79 -6.04 -26.96
CA PRO A 186 -15.70 -5.82 -26.02
C PRO A 186 -15.71 -4.37 -25.49
N ASN A 187 -15.46 -4.23 -24.20
CA ASN A 187 -15.19 -2.97 -23.53
C ASN A 187 -13.77 -2.47 -23.83
N LYS A 188 -13.47 -1.24 -23.41
CA LYS A 188 -12.10 -0.71 -23.40
C LYS A 188 -11.54 -0.59 -21.99
N TYR A 189 -12.34 -0.01 -21.10
CA TYR A 189 -12.01 0.22 -19.71
C TYR A 189 -13.28 0.53 -18.92
N TRP A 190 -13.14 0.50 -17.62
CA TRP A 190 -14.03 1.18 -16.69
C TRP A 190 -13.21 1.97 -15.68
N THR A 191 -13.85 2.94 -15.05
CA THR A 191 -13.24 3.83 -14.07
C THR A 191 -14.10 3.91 -12.83
N VAL A 192 -13.44 4.15 -11.71
CA VAL A 192 -14.02 4.33 -10.38
C VAL A 192 -13.67 5.72 -9.89
N GLU A 193 -14.61 6.41 -9.27
CA GLU A 193 -14.37 7.59 -8.46
C GLU A 193 -15.00 7.44 -7.08
N LEU A 194 -14.23 7.78 -6.05
CA LEU A 194 -14.64 7.68 -4.65
C LEU A 194 -14.33 8.99 -3.94
N ALA A 195 -15.21 9.39 -3.03
CA ALA A 195 -14.94 10.38 -1.99
C ALA A 195 -15.13 9.70 -0.63
N LEU A 196 -14.01 9.30 -0.01
CA LEU A 196 -13.95 8.55 1.24
C LEU A 196 -13.83 9.50 2.43
N PRO A 197 -14.79 9.57 3.36
CA PRO A 197 -14.81 10.55 4.44
C PRO A 197 -13.72 10.26 5.49
N PHE A 198 -12.83 11.24 5.73
CA PHE A 198 -11.72 11.08 6.66
C PHE A 198 -12.17 10.69 8.07
N LYS A 199 -13.27 11.28 8.55
CA LYS A 199 -13.80 11.05 9.90
C LYS A 199 -14.10 9.57 10.16
N ASP A 200 -14.55 8.84 9.13
CA ASP A 200 -14.95 7.44 9.26
C ASP A 200 -13.72 6.55 9.08
N MET A 201 -12.83 6.88 8.14
CA MET A 201 -11.58 6.14 7.94
C MET A 201 -10.66 6.16 9.18
N VAL A 202 -10.64 7.26 9.94
CA VAL A 202 -9.84 7.34 11.20
C VAL A 202 -10.59 6.84 12.43
N HIS A 203 -11.80 6.29 12.28
CA HIS A 203 -12.51 5.65 13.40
C HIS A 203 -11.65 4.54 14.01
N ASP A 204 -11.56 4.50 15.33
CA ASP A 204 -10.68 3.61 16.12
C ASP A 204 -9.17 3.74 15.86
N CYS A 205 -8.73 4.77 15.13
CA CYS A 205 -7.31 5.15 15.06
C CYS A 205 -6.92 5.97 16.29
N THR A 206 -5.67 5.80 16.74
CA THR A 206 -5.17 6.49 17.95
C THR A 206 -4.27 7.68 17.64
N VAL A 207 -3.73 7.75 16.42
CA VAL A 207 -2.74 8.77 16.00
C VAL A 207 -3.20 9.59 14.80
N ALA A 208 -3.91 8.97 13.85
CA ALA A 208 -4.35 9.64 12.64
C ALA A 208 -5.37 10.76 12.92
N THR A 209 -5.34 11.82 12.11
CA THR A 209 -6.26 12.96 12.22
C THR A 209 -7.16 13.07 11.00
N ALA A 210 -8.36 13.62 11.20
CA ALA A 210 -9.33 13.91 10.15
C ALA A 210 -9.75 15.39 10.22
N PRO A 211 -9.45 16.22 9.20
CA PRO A 211 -8.62 15.89 8.03
C PRO A 211 -7.14 15.70 8.40
N PRO A 212 -6.34 15.03 7.55
CA PRO A 212 -4.90 14.90 7.73
C PRO A 212 -4.18 16.24 7.59
N LYS A 213 -2.99 16.34 8.17
CA LYS A 213 -2.11 17.51 8.07
C LYS A 213 -1.09 17.33 6.95
N HIS A 214 -0.49 18.45 6.53
CA HIS A 214 0.68 18.42 5.66
C HIS A 214 1.77 17.52 6.26
N GLY A 215 2.23 16.54 5.49
CA GLY A 215 3.27 15.60 5.89
C GLY A 215 2.76 14.37 6.66
N ASP A 216 1.47 14.30 7.03
CA ASP A 216 0.90 13.08 7.59
C ASP A 216 1.03 11.93 6.58
N GLN A 217 1.24 10.72 7.09
CA GLN A 217 1.43 9.52 6.29
C GLN A 217 0.48 8.42 6.72
N TRP A 218 -0.19 7.79 5.75
CA TRP A 218 -1.07 6.65 5.98
C TRP A 218 -0.57 5.43 5.23
N ARG A 219 -0.86 4.23 5.77
CA ARG A 219 -0.80 3.01 4.98
C ARG A 219 -2.06 2.94 4.11
N ILE A 220 -1.86 2.68 2.83
CA ILE A 220 -2.95 2.48 1.88
C ILE A 220 -2.53 1.52 0.79
N ASN A 221 -3.47 0.76 0.27
CA ASN A 221 -3.25 0.02 -0.95
C ASN A 221 -4.54 -0.13 -1.76
N PHE A 222 -4.37 -0.57 -2.99
CA PHE A 222 -5.44 -0.79 -3.95
C PHE A 222 -5.32 -2.17 -4.54
N SER A 223 -6.45 -2.81 -4.78
CA SER A 223 -6.52 -4.12 -5.42
C SER A 223 -7.49 -4.09 -6.61
N ARG A 224 -7.25 -4.98 -7.55
CA ARG A 224 -8.19 -5.42 -8.56
C ARG A 224 -8.29 -6.93 -8.45
N VAL A 225 -9.50 -7.42 -8.26
CA VAL A 225 -9.82 -8.83 -8.40
C VAL A 225 -10.29 -9.06 -9.84
N GLU A 226 -9.59 -9.94 -10.54
CA GLU A 226 -9.77 -10.17 -11.96
C GLU A 226 -10.09 -11.64 -12.25
N TRP A 227 -11.34 -11.91 -12.61
CA TRP A 227 -11.79 -13.26 -12.96
C TRP A 227 -11.53 -13.58 -14.43
N HIS A 228 -11.10 -14.82 -14.68
CA HIS A 228 -11.13 -15.37 -16.02
C HIS A 228 -12.57 -15.70 -16.41
N VAL A 229 -13.12 -14.98 -17.39
CA VAL A 229 -14.46 -15.24 -17.94
C VAL A 229 -14.39 -15.75 -19.39
N LYS A 230 -15.46 -16.43 -19.81
CA LYS A 230 -15.66 -16.89 -21.19
C LYS A 230 -17.10 -16.60 -21.63
N ASN A 231 -17.29 -16.38 -22.93
CA ASN A 231 -18.61 -16.32 -23.53
C ASN A 231 -19.23 -17.73 -23.61
N VAL A 232 -20.36 -17.92 -22.95
CA VAL A 232 -21.22 -19.10 -23.11
C VAL A 232 -22.59 -18.61 -23.54
N ASN A 233 -23.02 -18.91 -24.77
CA ASN A 233 -24.35 -18.56 -25.27
C ASN A 233 -24.78 -17.09 -25.02
N GLY A 234 -23.85 -16.14 -25.15
CA GLY A 234 -24.14 -14.70 -25.03
C GLY A 234 -24.11 -14.14 -23.60
N HIS A 235 -23.60 -14.88 -22.61
CA HIS A 235 -23.29 -14.37 -21.29
C HIS A 235 -21.89 -14.79 -20.83
N TYR A 236 -21.33 -14.05 -19.87
CA TYR A 236 -20.06 -14.42 -19.24
C TYR A 236 -20.28 -15.53 -18.21
N GLU A 237 -19.42 -16.54 -18.25
CA GLU A 237 -19.25 -17.52 -17.18
C GLU A 237 -17.78 -17.52 -16.75
N LYS A 238 -17.50 -17.66 -15.44
CA LYS A 238 -16.15 -17.89 -14.93
C LYS A 238 -15.59 -19.18 -15.51
N VAL A 239 -14.29 -19.19 -15.82
CA VAL A 239 -13.59 -20.38 -16.31
C VAL A 239 -13.41 -21.36 -15.14
N PRO A 240 -14.02 -22.56 -15.18
CA PRO A 240 -13.98 -23.46 -14.03
C PRO A 240 -12.56 -23.90 -13.67
N GLY A 241 -12.25 -23.87 -12.37
CA GLY A 241 -10.97 -24.34 -11.83
C GLY A 241 -9.81 -23.35 -11.98
N LEU A 242 -10.04 -22.16 -12.54
CA LEU A 242 -9.08 -21.06 -12.47
C LEU A 242 -9.46 -20.13 -11.29
N PRO A 243 -8.47 -19.78 -10.43
CA PRO A 243 -8.69 -18.75 -9.43
C PRO A 243 -8.76 -17.37 -10.09
N GLU A 244 -9.17 -16.38 -9.32
CA GLU A 244 -9.02 -14.98 -9.63
C GLU A 244 -7.55 -14.55 -9.63
N ASP A 245 -7.22 -13.64 -10.53
CA ASP A 245 -5.98 -12.90 -10.52
C ASP A 245 -6.12 -11.74 -9.50
N ASN A 246 -5.17 -11.61 -8.57
CA ASN A 246 -5.15 -10.52 -7.58
C ASN A 246 -4.03 -9.54 -7.94
N TRP A 247 -4.40 -8.35 -8.44
CA TRP A 247 -3.42 -7.33 -8.85
C TRP A 247 -3.50 -6.11 -7.95
N VAL A 248 -2.36 -5.65 -7.45
CA VAL A 248 -2.29 -4.61 -6.42
C VAL A 248 -1.31 -3.51 -6.77
N TRP A 249 -1.49 -2.32 -6.20
CA TRP A 249 -0.49 -1.26 -6.33
C TRP A 249 0.83 -1.64 -5.65
N SER A 250 0.83 -1.81 -4.32
CA SER A 250 1.99 -2.29 -3.54
C SER A 250 1.87 -3.80 -3.33
N PRO A 251 2.88 -4.61 -3.73
CA PRO A 251 2.80 -6.07 -3.60
C PRO A 251 2.81 -6.51 -2.13
N GLN A 252 2.09 -7.59 -1.84
CA GLN A 252 2.04 -8.19 -0.51
C GLN A 252 3.04 -9.34 -0.35
N HIS A 253 3.62 -9.84 -1.45
CA HIS A 253 4.51 -11.01 -1.47
C HIS A 253 3.86 -12.30 -0.92
N SER A 254 2.54 -12.35 -1.01
CA SER A 254 1.66 -13.46 -0.64
C SER A 254 0.29 -13.17 -1.23
N ILE A 255 -0.49 -14.18 -1.60
CA ILE A 255 -1.92 -14.01 -1.93
C ILE A 255 -2.67 -13.77 -0.61
N ASN A 256 -2.52 -12.57 -0.06
CA ASN A 256 -3.13 -12.13 1.19
C ASN A 256 -3.07 -10.60 1.26
N MET A 257 -4.21 -9.96 0.96
CA MET A 257 -4.31 -8.50 0.97
C MET A 257 -4.35 -7.91 2.39
N HIS A 258 -4.73 -8.72 3.39
CA HIS A 258 -4.87 -8.34 4.80
C HIS A 258 -3.54 -8.36 5.55
N LEU A 259 -2.52 -7.68 5.00
CA LEU A 259 -1.20 -7.47 5.58
C LEU A 259 -0.86 -5.96 5.61
N PRO A 260 -1.52 -5.15 6.48
CA PRO A 260 -1.40 -3.69 6.44
C PRO A 260 0.03 -3.15 6.54
N GLU A 261 0.92 -3.89 7.20
CA GLU A 261 2.32 -3.52 7.33
C GLU A 261 3.14 -3.62 6.02
N ARG A 262 2.53 -4.13 4.94
CA ARG A 262 3.15 -4.23 3.59
C ARG A 262 2.51 -3.29 2.57
N TRP A 263 1.40 -2.64 2.93
CA TRP A 263 0.70 -1.70 2.07
C TRP A 263 1.58 -0.50 1.69
N GLY A 264 1.22 0.17 0.60
CA GLY A 264 1.89 1.40 0.19
C GLY A 264 1.75 2.50 1.25
N ILE A 265 2.52 3.57 1.07
CA ILE A 265 2.50 4.74 1.96
C ILE A 265 2.10 5.97 1.15
N ILE A 266 1.04 6.64 1.55
CA ILE A 266 0.72 7.98 1.04
C ILE A 266 1.25 9.06 1.98
N GLN A 267 1.65 10.20 1.42
CA GLN A 267 1.96 11.42 2.18
C GLN A 267 1.05 12.56 1.74
N PHE A 268 0.32 13.17 2.68
CA PHE A 268 -0.55 14.30 2.38
C PHE A 268 0.25 15.58 2.19
N SER A 269 -0.03 16.32 1.11
CA SER A 269 0.59 17.61 0.83
C SER A 269 -0.44 18.71 0.61
N THR A 270 -0.14 19.88 1.19
CA THR A 270 -0.83 21.15 0.95
C THR A 270 -0.06 22.06 0.00
N ASP A 271 1.04 21.59 -0.59
CA ASP A 271 1.86 22.35 -1.55
C ASP A 271 1.27 22.22 -2.97
N PRO A 272 1.74 23.02 -3.95
CA PRO A 272 1.36 22.81 -5.34
C PRO A 272 1.66 21.38 -5.81
N VAL A 273 0.87 20.88 -6.77
CA VAL A 273 1.11 19.57 -7.38
C VAL A 273 2.54 19.51 -7.94
N ASP A 274 3.17 18.34 -7.81
CA ASP A 274 4.56 18.04 -8.19
C ASP A 274 5.66 18.85 -7.48
N SER A 275 5.32 19.58 -6.40
CA SER A 275 6.30 20.36 -5.64
C SER A 275 6.77 19.70 -4.33
N THR A 276 6.15 18.60 -3.93
CA THR A 276 6.52 17.85 -2.72
C THR A 276 7.18 16.54 -3.08
N GLU A 277 8.39 16.33 -2.56
CA GLU A 277 9.04 15.02 -2.56
C GLU A 277 8.54 14.19 -1.37
N PHE A 278 8.29 12.89 -1.59
CA PHE A 278 7.96 11.96 -0.51
C PHE A 278 9.12 11.87 0.48
N LYS A 279 8.85 11.97 1.78
CA LYS A 279 9.86 11.89 2.83
C LYS A 279 9.59 10.70 3.73
N PRO A 280 10.36 9.61 3.65
CA PRO A 280 10.12 8.45 4.50
C PRO A 280 10.15 8.85 5.99
N SER A 281 9.26 8.24 6.78
CA SER A 281 9.22 8.50 8.22
C SER A 281 10.58 8.21 8.86
N PRO A 282 11.10 9.10 9.74
CA PRO A 282 12.36 8.85 10.44
C PRO A 282 12.28 7.62 11.37
N ASN A 283 11.07 7.12 11.67
CA ASN A 283 10.85 5.88 12.41
C ASN A 283 10.76 4.64 11.51
N TRP A 284 10.92 4.75 10.19
CA TRP A 284 10.88 3.60 9.28
C TRP A 284 11.80 2.46 9.71
N PRO A 285 13.08 2.71 10.09
CA PRO A 285 13.94 1.64 10.58
C PRO A 285 13.37 0.90 11.80
N VAL A 286 12.75 1.61 12.74
CA VAL A 286 12.12 1.01 13.92
C VAL A 286 10.92 0.16 13.49
N TYR A 287 10.06 0.68 12.62
CA TYR A 287 8.89 -0.05 12.10
C TYR A 287 9.31 -1.33 11.38
N SER A 288 10.26 -1.27 10.44
CA SER A 288 10.75 -2.44 9.70
C SER A 288 11.34 -3.50 10.63
N ASN A 289 12.09 -3.09 11.67
CA ASN A 289 12.65 -4.01 12.66
C ASN A 289 11.55 -4.77 13.43
N LEU A 290 10.45 -4.11 13.79
CA LEU A 290 9.33 -4.75 14.48
C LEU A 290 8.63 -5.78 13.57
N VAL A 291 8.41 -5.44 12.30
CA VAL A 291 7.78 -6.34 11.32
C VAL A 291 8.63 -7.59 11.08
N GLU A 292 9.94 -7.44 10.85
CA GLU A 292 10.85 -8.57 10.67
C GLU A 292 10.91 -9.47 11.91
N LEU A 293 10.99 -8.86 13.09
CA LEU A 293 10.99 -9.59 14.35
C LEU A 293 9.72 -10.43 14.51
N TYR A 294 8.57 -9.82 14.28
CA TYR A 294 7.28 -10.49 14.35
C TYR A 294 7.19 -11.67 13.38
N ASN A 295 7.63 -11.47 12.14
CA ASN A 295 7.60 -12.54 11.13
C ASN A 295 8.52 -13.70 11.53
N ALA A 296 9.71 -13.40 12.08
CA ALA A 296 10.63 -14.42 12.56
C ALA A 296 10.08 -15.18 13.78
N GLU A 297 9.42 -14.49 14.73
CA GLU A 297 8.73 -15.12 15.86
C GLU A 297 7.59 -16.03 15.42
N LYS A 298 6.76 -15.61 14.45
CA LYS A 298 5.69 -16.45 13.91
C LYS A 298 6.24 -17.68 13.19
N LYS A 299 7.32 -17.53 12.41
CA LYS A 299 8.00 -18.66 11.77
C LYS A 299 8.58 -19.63 12.80
N PHE A 300 9.22 -19.12 13.84
CA PHE A 300 9.75 -19.92 14.94
C PHE A 300 8.64 -20.67 15.69
N PHE A 301 7.55 -19.99 16.04
CA PHE A 301 6.40 -20.56 16.73
C PHE A 301 5.75 -21.68 15.91
N ALA A 302 5.59 -21.51 14.59
CA ALA A 302 5.00 -22.53 13.72
C ALA A 302 5.76 -23.87 13.74
N ILE A 303 7.07 -23.85 14.03
CA ILE A 303 7.92 -25.04 14.10
C ILE A 303 8.01 -25.58 15.54
N ASN A 304 8.14 -24.69 16.53
CA ASN A 304 8.52 -25.05 17.89
C ASN A 304 7.34 -25.07 18.89
N GLY A 305 6.23 -24.40 18.56
CA GLY A 305 5.04 -24.30 19.41
C GLY A 305 5.14 -23.28 20.56
N TYR A 306 6.16 -22.41 20.57
CA TYR A 306 6.36 -21.33 21.55
C TYR A 306 7.15 -20.15 20.94
N PHE A 307 7.06 -18.96 21.56
CA PHE A 307 7.86 -17.76 21.23
C PHE A 307 9.15 -17.68 22.04
N THR A 308 10.19 -16.97 21.54
CA THR A 308 11.51 -16.97 22.18
C THR A 308 12.13 -15.58 22.34
N ALA A 309 12.59 -15.24 23.54
CA ALA A 309 13.39 -14.02 23.74
C ALA A 309 14.83 -14.14 23.20
N ASN A 310 15.25 -15.34 22.77
CA ASN A 310 16.59 -15.57 22.26
C ASN A 310 16.65 -15.31 20.74
N LEU A 311 17.05 -14.09 20.36
CA LEU A 311 17.15 -13.66 18.96
C LEU A 311 18.09 -14.52 18.11
N THR A 312 19.01 -15.29 18.70
CA THR A 312 19.89 -16.20 17.93
C THR A 312 19.15 -17.42 17.36
N GLN A 313 17.96 -17.71 17.88
CA GLN A 313 17.08 -18.78 17.37
C GLN A 313 16.14 -18.28 16.26
N LEU A 314 16.05 -16.97 16.08
CA LEU A 314 15.18 -16.34 15.09
C LEU A 314 15.93 -16.11 13.79
N GLU A 315 15.27 -16.40 12.66
CA GLU A 315 15.77 -16.08 11.33
C GLU A 315 15.59 -14.58 11.05
N LEU A 316 16.47 -13.76 11.63
CA LEU A 316 16.43 -12.30 11.50
C LEU A 316 17.45 -11.80 10.48
N PRO A 317 17.11 -10.77 9.69
CA PRO A 317 18.08 -10.12 8.83
C PRO A 317 19.15 -9.42 9.66
N ASP A 318 20.32 -9.28 9.05
CA ASP A 318 21.54 -8.84 9.72
C ASP A 318 21.41 -7.44 10.34
N TYR A 319 20.59 -6.57 9.75
CA TYR A 319 20.36 -5.22 10.25
C TYR A 319 19.53 -5.17 11.53
N VAL A 320 18.66 -6.17 11.76
CA VAL A 320 17.89 -6.33 13.00
C VAL A 320 18.75 -6.99 14.06
N ARG A 321 19.32 -8.16 13.72
CA ARG A 321 20.11 -8.99 14.66
C ARG A 321 21.33 -8.26 15.22
N LYS A 322 21.99 -7.43 14.41
CA LYS A 322 23.18 -6.66 14.81
C LYS A 322 22.85 -5.22 15.22
N GLY A 323 21.58 -4.82 15.19
CA GLY A 323 21.15 -3.45 15.50
C GLY A 323 21.88 -2.40 14.65
N LYS A 324 21.82 -2.54 13.32
CA LYS A 324 22.52 -1.62 12.39
C LYS A 324 21.75 -0.32 12.12
N CYS A 325 20.42 -0.40 12.10
CA CYS A 325 19.55 0.72 11.69
C CYS A 325 18.67 1.24 12.85
N ALA A 326 18.53 0.44 13.91
CA ALA A 326 17.86 0.75 15.16
C ALA A 326 18.48 -0.14 16.26
N SER A 327 18.08 0.05 17.53
CA SER A 327 18.54 -0.84 18.59
C SER A 327 18.15 -2.29 18.32
N ILE A 328 18.95 -3.25 18.79
CA ILE A 328 18.55 -4.67 18.82
C ILE A 328 17.20 -4.79 19.53
N PRO A 329 16.22 -5.55 18.98
CA PRO A 329 14.93 -5.69 19.62
C PRO A 329 15.00 -6.30 21.02
N HIS A 330 14.17 -5.80 21.92
CA HIS A 330 13.97 -6.40 23.23
C HIS A 330 12.64 -7.14 23.25
N VAL A 331 12.68 -8.48 23.36
CA VAL A 331 11.51 -9.37 23.40
C VAL A 331 11.25 -9.82 24.83
N ASN A 332 10.00 -9.74 25.26
CA ASN A 332 9.51 -10.32 26.50
C ASN A 332 8.43 -11.37 26.19
N VAL A 333 8.77 -12.64 26.42
CA VAL A 333 7.87 -13.78 26.21
C VAL A 333 6.99 -13.97 27.43
N ILE A 334 5.69 -14.08 27.22
CA ILE A 334 4.68 -14.22 28.26
C ILE A 334 4.10 -15.63 28.16
N LYS A 335 4.36 -16.46 29.18
CA LYS A 335 3.84 -17.84 29.28
C LYS A 335 4.08 -18.70 28.04
N LEU A 336 5.16 -18.45 27.27
CA LEU A 336 5.54 -19.15 26.02
C LEU A 336 4.63 -18.93 24.80
N TYR A 337 3.39 -18.45 24.98
CA TYR A 337 2.39 -18.37 23.91
C TYR A 337 2.05 -16.94 23.47
N ASN A 338 2.59 -15.93 24.14
CA ASN A 338 2.44 -14.52 23.77
C ASN A 338 3.81 -13.82 23.87
N PHE A 339 3.96 -12.69 23.18
CA PHE A 339 5.12 -11.84 23.34
C PHE A 339 4.76 -10.37 23.14
N ASN A 340 5.54 -9.52 23.78
CA ASN A 340 5.64 -8.12 23.43
C ASN A 340 7.11 -7.78 23.18
N ALA A 341 7.36 -6.92 22.21
CA ALA A 341 8.70 -6.52 21.85
C ALA A 341 8.80 -5.01 21.62
N THR A 342 10.00 -4.48 21.81
CA THR A 342 10.30 -3.06 21.63
C THR A 342 11.57 -2.86 20.84
N VAL A 343 11.59 -1.79 20.04
CA VAL A 343 12.76 -1.33 19.27
C VAL A 343 12.91 0.17 19.49
N LYS A 344 14.11 0.61 19.83
CA LYS A 344 14.41 2.03 20.05
C LYS A 344 15.14 2.62 18.84
N PRO A 345 14.80 3.84 18.42
CA PRO A 345 15.59 4.57 17.44
C PRO A 345 16.95 4.96 18.04
N PHE A 346 17.95 5.20 17.19
CA PHE A 346 19.24 5.77 17.64
C PHE A 346 19.11 7.24 18.01
N ASN A 347 18.29 7.98 17.28
CA ASN A 347 17.92 9.33 17.67
C ASN A 347 16.88 9.25 18.80
N SER A 348 17.29 9.58 20.02
CA SER A 348 16.44 9.55 21.21
C SER A 348 15.30 10.57 21.21
N SER A 349 15.26 11.51 20.25
CA SER A 349 14.11 12.41 20.05
C SER A 349 12.93 11.74 19.35
N LEU A 350 13.16 10.59 18.71
CA LEU A 350 12.13 9.81 18.06
C LEU A 350 11.50 8.83 19.06
N PRO A 351 10.19 8.53 18.95
CA PRO A 351 9.52 7.60 19.84
C PRO A 351 10.02 6.17 19.63
N LYS A 352 9.98 5.36 20.71
CA LYS A 352 10.26 3.93 20.61
C LYS A 352 9.06 3.23 19.98
N GLY A 353 9.31 2.19 19.19
CA GLY A 353 8.27 1.33 18.64
C GLY A 353 8.05 0.09 19.49
N ASN A 354 6.82 -0.40 19.50
CA ASN A 354 6.38 -1.58 20.22
C ASN A 354 5.57 -2.48 19.28
N ILE A 355 5.61 -3.80 19.50
CA ILE A 355 4.78 -4.77 18.80
C ILE A 355 4.32 -5.89 19.74
N ARG A 356 3.12 -6.44 19.50
CA ARG A 356 2.58 -7.62 20.18
C ARG A 356 2.49 -8.84 19.26
N ASP A 357 2.26 -10.01 19.84
CA ASP A 357 2.07 -11.27 19.11
C ASP A 357 0.80 -11.34 18.23
N ASP A 358 -0.14 -10.40 18.41
CA ASP A 358 -1.28 -10.18 17.52
C ASP A 358 -1.02 -9.15 16.41
N ARG A 359 0.23 -8.69 16.27
CA ARG A 359 0.74 -7.74 15.28
C ARG A 359 0.46 -6.27 15.55
N LEU A 360 -0.19 -5.91 16.66
CA LEU A 360 -0.43 -4.50 16.96
C LEU A 360 0.90 -3.75 17.07
N ILE A 361 1.10 -2.70 16.24
CA ILE A 361 2.28 -1.82 16.26
C ILE A 361 1.90 -0.45 16.81
N TRP A 362 2.69 0.10 17.72
CA TRP A 362 2.47 1.48 18.20
C TRP A 362 3.77 2.13 18.70
N PHE A 363 3.78 3.45 18.73
CA PHE A 363 4.93 4.26 19.14
C PHE A 363 4.65 5.02 20.44
N THR A 364 5.67 5.19 21.28
CA THR A 364 5.58 5.80 22.64
C THR A 364 6.81 6.60 23.03
#